data_AF-A0A1M3F6R5-F1
#
_entry.id   AF-A0A1M3F6R5-F1
#
_cell.length_a   1.000
_cell.length_b   1.000
_cell.length_c   1.000
_cell.angle_alpha   90.00
_cell.angle_beta   90.00
_cell.angle_gamma   90.00
#
_symmetry.space_group_name_H-M   'P 1'
#
loop_
_entity.id
_entity.type
_entity.pdbx_description
1 polymer ?
#
loop_
_entity_poly.entity_id
_entity_poly.type
_entity_poly.pdbx_seq_one_letter_code
_entity_poly.pdbx_strand_id
1 'polypeptide(L)'
;MPTSQRFAGPLAAAWQTDGPAVRALLPEPTLPVPSATDRAVWEHLDPTTLTDLSERARHDLGAPWPVPLQHDYSRRWRDGDRDTYEQAVFARQRRLSRAAVMAAATLEDAWLDEVADGVTLLCEQSTWCWPAHDDTFDAHRSVVPTVTDPYLDLGAGEVVGQLAWLDHLLAAPLDVRYPGLRDRIRHEADARVLTPFLRRRDWHWLGLGGDVHNWNPWIHGNVLVAALVLEPDADRRAELVDLVVQGLDRYVAVLPEDGAIDEGYAYWWNGACRALEALDVLRHATGGALDASGLPALRATVAFPHRMHLSDGWYLNVADGPARPSDAQPWHALHRAARAVGDDEAVAHAAAHRAPGGPVADEAAGFGRLLRALVDADWRAAVPGPSPLPRDVWLGSTQVLLARSQAGSARGLTLAAKAGHNGEHHNHNDVGEVVVALHGVPVVVDAGRPTYTAQTFGPDRYSIWTMQSTWHNVPEVRGTAQAAGAAYGARDVAVETDDAGASLRADLAAAYPRDDVARWWRTSRLDRTTGAVTVTDEWRLTGAADAGAETSVHLLLAGSVRTSAGAAEVDALGGAGTALLTWEPAVPCVATERLLDDPMLADVWGGRLTLLALDVSQLGPAGTVRLTVEERR
;
A
#
# COMPACT_ATOMS: atom_id res chain seq x y z
N MET A 1 -9.67 35.97 -1.93
CA MET A 1 -8.75 35.21 -1.07
C MET A 1 -7.34 35.61 -1.44
N PRO A 2 -6.37 35.69 -0.51
CA PRO A 2 -4.98 35.91 -0.88
C PRO A 2 -4.61 34.75 -1.82
N THR A 3 -4.12 35.05 -3.01
CA THR A 3 -3.65 34.08 -3.98
C THR A 3 -2.58 33.23 -3.32
N SER A 4 -2.96 32.04 -2.82
CA SER A 4 -1.97 31.06 -2.36
C SER A 4 -1.08 30.78 -3.56
N GLN A 5 0.20 31.05 -3.42
CA GLN A 5 1.19 30.79 -4.46
C GLN A 5 1.01 29.35 -4.95
N ARG A 6 0.82 29.19 -6.27
CA ARG A 6 0.70 27.87 -6.93
C ARG A 6 1.88 27.02 -6.49
N PHE A 7 1.63 25.81 -6.00
CA PHE A 7 2.70 24.90 -5.64
C PHE A 7 3.46 24.48 -6.90
N ALA A 8 4.78 24.53 -6.86
CA ALA A 8 5.65 24.15 -7.95
C ALA A 8 6.74 23.22 -7.41
N GLY A 9 6.55 21.92 -7.61
CA GLY A 9 7.45 20.85 -7.24
C GLY A 9 8.09 20.18 -8.47
N PRO A 10 8.46 18.89 -8.37
CA PRO A 10 9.11 18.16 -9.45
C PRO A 10 8.31 18.09 -10.76
N LEU A 11 6.98 17.94 -10.71
CA LEU A 11 6.13 17.89 -11.91
C LEU A 11 6.10 19.26 -12.60
N ALA A 12 5.86 20.33 -11.84
CA ALA A 12 5.86 21.68 -12.40
C ALA A 12 7.21 22.03 -13.03
N ALA A 13 8.33 21.65 -12.38
CA ALA A 13 9.68 21.82 -12.90
C ALA A 13 9.91 21.01 -14.19
N ALA A 14 9.48 19.75 -14.24
CA ALA A 14 9.64 18.89 -15.41
C ALA A 14 8.86 19.39 -16.63
N TRP A 15 7.65 19.91 -16.41
CA TRP A 15 6.78 20.37 -17.49
C TRP A 15 7.01 21.83 -17.88
N GLN A 16 7.81 22.58 -17.12
CA GLN A 16 8.05 24.01 -17.33
C GLN A 16 6.74 24.82 -17.42
N THR A 17 5.74 24.45 -16.60
CA THR A 17 4.41 25.09 -16.64
C THR A 17 4.23 26.04 -15.46
N ASP A 18 3.89 27.29 -15.76
CA ASP A 18 3.54 28.32 -14.76
C ASP A 18 2.02 28.54 -14.61
N GLY A 19 1.20 27.66 -15.20
CA GLY A 19 -0.26 27.83 -15.34
C GLY A 19 -0.65 28.38 -16.71
N PRO A 20 -1.90 28.83 -16.88
CA PRO A 20 -2.79 28.83 -18.07
C PRO A 20 -2.59 27.82 -19.22
N ALA A 21 -1.49 27.08 -19.28
CA ALA A 21 -1.18 26.09 -20.30
C ALA A 21 -2.14 24.89 -20.27
N VAL A 22 -2.65 24.50 -19.10
CA VAL A 22 -3.54 23.34 -18.94
C VAL A 22 -4.79 23.44 -19.81
N ARG A 23 -5.41 24.63 -19.93
CA ARG A 23 -6.58 24.83 -20.80
C ARG A 23 -6.25 24.52 -22.26
N ALA A 24 -5.10 24.98 -22.74
CA ALA A 24 -4.68 24.75 -24.13
C ALA A 24 -4.33 23.29 -24.41
N LEU A 25 -3.97 22.52 -23.38
CA LEU A 25 -3.64 21.10 -23.47
C LEU A 25 -4.86 20.17 -23.40
N LEU A 26 -6.06 20.70 -23.08
CA LEU A 26 -7.28 19.92 -22.88
C LEU A 26 -8.47 20.41 -23.74
N PRO A 27 -8.31 20.53 -25.08
CA PRO A 27 -9.39 21.01 -25.94
C PRO A 27 -10.60 20.05 -25.94
N GLU A 28 -10.37 18.74 -26.07
CA GLU A 28 -11.39 17.69 -26.04
C GLU A 28 -10.84 16.45 -25.32
N PRO A 29 -10.69 16.50 -23.97
CA PRO A 29 -10.05 15.42 -23.25
C PRO A 29 -10.90 14.14 -23.29
N THR A 30 -10.21 13.01 -23.41
CA THR A 30 -10.81 11.68 -23.36
C THR A 30 -10.08 10.84 -22.31
N LEU A 31 -10.72 9.75 -21.88
CA LEU A 31 -10.06 8.77 -21.03
C LEU A 31 -9.37 7.68 -21.88
N PRO A 32 -8.30 7.04 -21.36
CA PRO A 32 -7.55 6.00 -22.06
C PRO A 32 -8.26 4.63 -22.10
N VAL A 33 -9.55 4.63 -22.46
CA VAL A 33 -10.40 3.47 -22.69
C VAL A 33 -11.37 3.83 -23.84
N PRO A 34 -11.52 3.02 -24.89
CA PRO A 34 -12.51 3.30 -25.94
C PRO A 34 -13.96 3.18 -25.44
N SER A 35 -14.89 3.97 -26.00
CA SER A 35 -16.32 3.85 -25.69
C SER A 35 -16.88 2.49 -26.11
N ALA A 36 -17.99 2.05 -25.52
CA ALA A 36 -18.65 0.78 -25.83
C ALA A 36 -19.14 0.66 -27.29
N THR A 37 -19.25 1.78 -27.98
CA THR A 37 -19.57 1.85 -29.41
C THR A 37 -18.39 1.43 -30.30
N ASP A 38 -17.16 1.38 -29.78
CA ASP A 38 -16.02 0.77 -30.46
C ASP A 38 -16.10 -0.76 -30.35
N ARG A 39 -16.90 -1.35 -31.23
CA ARG A 39 -17.15 -2.80 -31.25
C ARG A 39 -15.89 -3.62 -31.50
N ALA A 40 -14.90 -3.08 -32.21
CA ALA A 40 -13.65 -3.79 -32.47
C ALA A 40 -12.92 -4.13 -31.17
N VAL A 41 -13.01 -3.25 -30.16
CA VAL A 41 -12.41 -3.46 -28.84
C VAL A 41 -13.30 -4.35 -27.97
N TRP A 42 -14.58 -4.00 -27.85
CA TRP A 42 -15.49 -4.60 -26.86
C TRP A 42 -16.01 -5.99 -27.25
N GLU A 43 -15.89 -6.40 -28.52
CA GLU A 43 -16.19 -7.78 -28.97
C GLU A 43 -14.99 -8.73 -28.84
N HIS A 44 -13.79 -8.20 -28.60
CA HIS A 44 -12.54 -8.97 -28.55
C HIS A 44 -11.87 -8.88 -27.17
N LEU A 45 -12.65 -8.75 -26.09
CA LEU A 45 -12.16 -8.81 -24.72
C LEU A 45 -11.61 -10.20 -24.36
N ASP A 46 -10.95 -10.29 -23.20
CA ASP A 46 -10.50 -11.57 -22.65
C ASP A 46 -11.69 -12.48 -22.32
N PRO A 47 -11.83 -13.66 -22.97
CA PRO A 47 -13.01 -14.51 -22.80
C PRO A 47 -13.17 -15.08 -21.39
N THR A 48 -12.06 -15.41 -20.70
CA THR A 48 -12.11 -15.92 -19.33
C THR A 48 -12.67 -14.86 -18.39
N THR A 49 -12.14 -13.65 -18.47
CA THR A 49 -12.57 -12.51 -17.66
C THR A 49 -14.04 -12.19 -17.91
N LEU A 50 -14.46 -12.15 -19.18
CA LEU A 50 -15.86 -11.87 -19.52
C LEU A 50 -16.79 -12.99 -19.02
N THR A 51 -16.39 -14.25 -19.10
CA THR A 51 -17.18 -15.38 -18.58
C THR A 51 -17.38 -15.25 -17.08
N ASP A 52 -16.30 -15.05 -16.32
CA ASP A 52 -16.35 -14.88 -14.86
C ASP A 52 -17.24 -13.69 -14.44
N LEU A 53 -17.01 -12.52 -15.06
CA LEU A 53 -17.82 -11.33 -14.78
C LEU A 53 -19.28 -11.55 -15.15
N SER A 54 -19.56 -12.23 -16.27
CA SER A 54 -20.91 -12.49 -16.75
C SER A 54 -21.69 -13.45 -15.86
N GLU A 55 -21.05 -14.49 -15.32
CA GLU A 55 -21.68 -15.39 -14.35
C GLU A 55 -22.09 -14.64 -13.07
N ARG A 56 -21.18 -13.84 -12.52
CA ARG A 56 -21.45 -13.03 -11.32
C ARG A 56 -22.50 -11.94 -11.58
N ALA A 57 -22.44 -11.26 -12.72
CA ALA A 57 -23.42 -10.25 -13.12
C ALA A 57 -24.83 -10.84 -13.32
N ARG A 58 -24.94 -12.04 -13.92
CA ARG A 58 -26.25 -12.70 -14.10
C ARG A 58 -26.85 -13.13 -12.76
N HIS A 59 -26.02 -13.54 -11.80
CA HIS A 59 -26.47 -13.78 -10.44
C HIS A 59 -27.02 -12.51 -9.79
N ASP A 60 -26.40 -11.35 -10.03
CA ASP A 60 -26.88 -10.07 -9.50
C ASP A 60 -28.23 -9.62 -10.06
N LEU A 61 -28.48 -9.79 -11.36
CA LEU A 61 -29.73 -9.34 -12.03
C LEU A 61 -31.00 -9.85 -11.34
N GLY A 62 -30.96 -11.07 -10.78
CA GLY A 62 -32.09 -11.69 -10.08
C GLY A 62 -32.21 -11.31 -8.60
N ALA A 63 -31.25 -10.57 -8.05
CA ALA A 63 -31.15 -10.25 -6.63
C ALA A 63 -31.50 -8.78 -6.35
N PRO A 64 -32.02 -8.44 -5.16
CA PRO A 64 -32.17 -7.05 -4.74
C PRO A 64 -30.83 -6.30 -4.74
N TRP A 65 -30.85 -5.02 -5.09
CA TRP A 65 -29.69 -4.15 -4.96
C TRP A 65 -29.25 -4.04 -3.50
N PRO A 66 -27.93 -4.04 -3.18
CA PRO A 66 -27.45 -3.72 -1.85
C PRO A 66 -27.87 -2.29 -1.44
N VAL A 67 -28.45 -2.15 -0.25
CA VAL A 67 -28.93 -0.87 0.30
C VAL A 67 -28.20 -0.55 1.60
N PRO A 68 -27.28 0.44 1.61
CA PRO A 68 -26.72 0.97 2.84
C PRO A 68 -27.80 1.66 3.67
N LEU A 69 -27.97 1.24 4.93
CA LEU A 69 -29.02 1.75 5.80
C LEU A 69 -28.50 2.84 6.72
N GLN A 70 -29.36 3.83 7.02
CA GLN A 70 -29.00 4.94 7.91
C GLN A 70 -28.62 4.46 9.32
N HIS A 71 -29.26 3.39 9.84
CA HIS A 71 -28.91 2.92 11.17
C HIS A 71 -27.48 2.33 11.21
N ASP A 72 -27.02 1.72 10.12
CA ASP A 72 -25.65 1.19 9.97
C ASP A 72 -24.64 2.33 9.84
N TYR A 73 -24.97 3.36 9.05
CA TYR A 73 -24.15 4.58 8.96
C TYR A 73 -23.87 5.18 10.34
N SER A 74 -24.92 5.29 11.17
CA SER A 74 -24.81 5.89 12.49
C SER A 74 -24.06 5.01 13.51
N ARG A 75 -23.79 3.72 13.21
CA ARG A 75 -23.08 2.82 14.14
C ARG A 75 -21.65 3.29 14.43
N ARG A 76 -20.99 3.92 13.47
CA ARG A 76 -19.66 4.52 13.64
C ARG A 76 -19.53 5.41 14.89
N TRP A 77 -20.56 6.19 15.22
CA TRP A 77 -20.58 7.05 16.42
C TRP A 77 -21.25 6.42 17.65
N ARG A 78 -21.93 5.26 17.50
CA ARG A 78 -22.59 4.56 18.60
C ARG A 78 -21.70 3.48 19.22
N ASP A 79 -21.18 2.59 18.39
CA ASP A 79 -20.41 1.40 18.80
C ASP A 79 -19.08 1.26 18.02
N GLY A 80 -18.80 2.15 17.06
CA GLY A 80 -17.57 2.14 16.28
C GLY A 80 -17.61 1.29 15.01
N ASP A 81 -18.68 0.54 14.76
CA ASP A 81 -18.83 -0.27 13.55
C ASP A 81 -19.04 0.61 12.32
N ARG A 82 -18.14 0.48 11.35
CA ARG A 82 -18.21 1.12 10.03
C ARG A 82 -18.41 0.10 8.90
N ASP A 83 -17.96 -1.13 9.11
CA ASP A 83 -17.83 -2.15 8.07
C ASP A 83 -19.19 -2.55 7.50
N THR A 84 -20.22 -2.68 8.33
CA THR A 84 -21.57 -3.08 7.87
C THR A 84 -22.11 -2.16 6.77
N TYR A 85 -21.99 -0.85 6.97
CA TYR A 85 -22.43 0.14 5.99
C TYR A 85 -21.54 0.13 4.74
N GLU A 86 -20.23 0.11 4.94
CA GLU A 86 -19.25 0.20 3.86
C GLU A 86 -19.29 -1.03 2.94
N GLN A 87 -19.46 -2.25 3.48
CA GLN A 87 -19.61 -3.46 2.67
C GLN A 87 -20.85 -3.41 1.77
N ALA A 88 -21.95 -2.82 2.23
CA ALA A 88 -23.14 -2.62 1.40
C ALA A 88 -22.87 -1.63 0.26
N VAL A 89 -22.12 -0.55 0.51
CA VAL A 89 -21.66 0.40 -0.51
C VAL A 89 -20.76 -0.30 -1.53
N PHE A 90 -19.76 -1.05 -1.07
CA PHE A 90 -18.82 -1.75 -1.96
C PHE A 90 -19.51 -2.81 -2.81
N ALA A 91 -20.45 -3.58 -2.23
CA ALA A 91 -21.21 -4.58 -2.97
C ALA A 91 -22.01 -3.95 -4.11
N ARG A 92 -22.65 -2.79 -3.86
CA ARG A 92 -23.38 -2.02 -4.88
C ARG A 92 -22.44 -1.54 -5.99
N GLN A 93 -21.30 -0.94 -5.64
CA GLN A 93 -20.34 -0.44 -6.62
C GLN A 93 -19.76 -1.57 -7.48
N ARG A 94 -19.42 -2.73 -6.89
CA ARG A 94 -18.94 -3.90 -7.64
C ARG A 94 -20.00 -4.44 -8.60
N ARG A 95 -21.26 -4.54 -8.17
CA ARG A 95 -22.39 -4.93 -9.03
C ARG A 95 -22.54 -3.98 -10.22
N LEU A 96 -22.50 -2.67 -10.00
CA LEU A 96 -22.56 -1.68 -11.08
C LEU A 96 -21.38 -1.80 -12.05
N SER A 97 -20.15 -2.02 -11.56
CA SER A 97 -18.98 -2.25 -12.42
C SER A 97 -19.17 -3.47 -13.33
N ARG A 98 -19.66 -4.59 -12.79
CA ARG A 98 -19.96 -5.79 -13.58
C ARG A 98 -21.02 -5.53 -14.63
N ALA A 99 -22.14 -4.90 -14.25
CA ALA A 99 -23.21 -4.54 -15.18
C ALA A 99 -22.72 -3.61 -16.31
N ALA A 100 -21.87 -2.62 -15.99
CA ALA A 100 -21.32 -1.71 -16.99
C ALA A 100 -20.37 -2.40 -17.98
N VAL A 101 -19.55 -3.36 -17.52
CA VAL A 101 -18.74 -4.19 -18.42
C VAL A 101 -19.63 -5.06 -19.32
N MET A 102 -20.68 -5.68 -18.77
CA MET A 102 -21.62 -6.47 -19.57
C MET A 102 -22.35 -5.61 -20.61
N ALA A 103 -22.83 -4.43 -20.22
CA ALA A 103 -23.44 -3.47 -21.13
C ALA A 103 -22.46 -3.04 -22.23
N ALA A 104 -21.19 -2.81 -21.90
CA ALA A 104 -20.19 -2.45 -22.91
C ALA A 104 -19.88 -3.62 -23.86
N ALA A 105 -19.80 -4.84 -23.34
CA ALA A 105 -19.54 -6.04 -24.13
C ALA A 105 -20.71 -6.42 -25.06
N THR A 106 -21.96 -6.22 -24.65
CA THR A 106 -23.13 -6.74 -25.40
C THR A 106 -24.05 -5.67 -25.99
N LEU A 107 -24.10 -4.47 -25.39
CA LEU A 107 -25.08 -3.42 -25.68
C LEU A 107 -26.55 -3.89 -25.56
N GLU A 108 -26.81 -4.98 -24.82
CA GLU A 108 -28.18 -5.44 -24.58
C GLU A 108 -28.90 -4.50 -23.60
N ASP A 109 -30.16 -4.19 -23.90
CA ASP A 109 -30.98 -3.27 -23.09
C ASP A 109 -31.05 -3.69 -21.62
N ALA A 110 -31.12 -4.99 -21.31
CA ALA A 110 -31.19 -5.46 -19.93
C ALA A 110 -29.99 -5.03 -19.07
N TRP A 111 -28.77 -4.97 -19.65
CA TRP A 111 -27.59 -4.49 -18.92
C TRP A 111 -27.54 -2.97 -18.85
N LEU A 112 -28.04 -2.27 -19.87
CA LEU A 112 -28.19 -0.82 -19.82
C LEU A 112 -29.21 -0.40 -18.75
N ASP A 113 -30.29 -1.16 -18.60
CA ASP A 113 -31.30 -0.97 -17.57
C ASP A 113 -30.72 -1.18 -16.16
N GLU A 114 -29.96 -2.25 -15.96
CA GLU A 114 -29.23 -2.53 -14.71
C GLU A 114 -28.22 -1.42 -14.38
N VAL A 115 -27.51 -0.90 -15.38
CA VAL A 115 -26.60 0.25 -15.23
C VAL A 115 -27.37 1.50 -14.80
N ALA A 116 -28.51 1.79 -15.42
CA ALA A 116 -29.31 2.97 -15.11
C ALA A 116 -29.85 2.93 -13.66
N ASP A 117 -30.29 1.77 -13.20
CA ASP A 117 -30.73 1.57 -11.81
C ASP A 117 -29.58 1.80 -10.83
N GLY A 118 -28.41 1.19 -11.08
CA GLY A 118 -27.24 1.35 -10.21
C GLY A 118 -26.71 2.79 -10.17
N VAL A 119 -26.66 3.49 -11.30
CA VAL A 119 -26.31 4.91 -11.38
C VAL A 119 -27.29 5.76 -10.57
N THR A 120 -28.60 5.50 -10.73
CA THR A 120 -29.64 6.23 -10.01
C THR A 120 -29.50 6.02 -8.51
N LEU A 121 -29.30 4.78 -8.05
CA LEU A 121 -29.09 4.45 -6.64
C LEU A 121 -27.84 5.12 -6.05
N LEU A 122 -26.76 5.26 -6.81
CA LEU A 122 -25.59 6.03 -6.38
C LEU A 122 -25.90 7.52 -6.29
N CYS A 123 -26.60 8.08 -7.29
CA CYS A 123 -27.02 9.48 -7.31
C CYS A 123 -27.99 9.81 -6.17
N GLU A 124 -28.82 8.88 -5.73
CA GLU A 124 -29.77 9.07 -4.62
C GLU A 124 -29.17 8.81 -3.23
N GLN A 125 -27.97 8.23 -3.14
CA GLN A 125 -27.32 7.99 -1.86
C GLN A 125 -27.03 9.32 -1.15
N SER A 126 -27.46 9.50 0.10
CA SER A 126 -27.36 10.79 0.81
C SER A 126 -25.94 11.33 0.97
N THR A 127 -24.94 10.45 1.01
CA THR A 127 -23.52 10.84 0.99
C THR A 127 -22.72 9.81 0.21
N TRP A 128 -21.66 10.23 -0.46
CA TRP A 128 -20.66 9.32 -1.03
C TRP A 128 -19.47 9.11 -0.08
N CYS A 129 -19.39 9.90 0.99
CA CYS A 129 -18.34 9.76 2.00
C CYS A 129 -18.53 8.51 2.85
N TRP A 130 -17.45 7.81 3.15
CA TRP A 130 -17.51 6.71 4.10
C TRP A 130 -17.69 7.24 5.53
N PRO A 131 -18.51 6.59 6.37
CA PRO A 131 -18.87 7.09 7.70
C PRO A 131 -17.66 7.34 8.59
N ALA A 132 -16.58 6.58 8.41
CA ALA A 132 -15.37 6.74 9.20
C ALA A 132 -14.52 7.96 8.83
N HIS A 133 -14.76 8.56 7.67
CA HIS A 133 -14.04 9.71 7.14
C HIS A 133 -14.87 10.99 7.19
N ASP A 134 -16.19 10.86 7.34
CA ASP A 134 -17.13 11.97 7.29
C ASP A 134 -17.01 12.88 8.52
N ASP A 135 -16.85 14.18 8.29
CA ASP A 135 -16.71 15.20 9.35
C ASP A 135 -18.07 15.64 9.91
N THR A 136 -19.19 15.09 9.45
CA THR A 136 -20.54 15.57 9.79
C THR A 136 -20.83 15.58 11.29
N PHE A 137 -20.23 14.70 12.08
CA PHE A 137 -20.43 14.70 13.52
C PHE A 137 -19.66 15.81 14.22
N ASP A 138 -18.42 16.06 13.78
CA ASP A 138 -17.56 17.07 14.39
C ASP A 138 -17.99 18.47 13.96
N ALA A 139 -18.32 18.65 12.67
CA ALA A 139 -18.75 19.92 12.11
C ALA A 139 -20.21 20.27 12.45
N HIS A 140 -21.12 19.29 12.39
CA HIS A 140 -22.57 19.55 12.47
C HIS A 140 -23.28 18.88 13.66
N ARG A 141 -22.56 18.12 14.50
CA ARG A 141 -23.14 17.30 15.58
C ARG A 141 -24.22 16.34 15.09
N SER A 142 -24.13 15.92 13.83
CA SER A 142 -25.09 15.05 13.17
C SER A 142 -24.56 13.62 13.07
N VAL A 143 -25.44 12.64 13.20
CA VAL A 143 -25.17 11.21 12.91
C VAL A 143 -25.88 10.74 11.62
N VAL A 144 -26.41 11.70 10.88
CA VAL A 144 -27.00 11.58 9.53
C VAL A 144 -26.13 12.41 8.59
N PRO A 145 -25.87 11.96 7.35
CA PRO A 145 -25.01 12.73 6.45
C PRO A 145 -25.55 14.14 6.16
N THR A 146 -24.66 15.14 6.18
CA THR A 146 -25.02 16.53 5.90
C THR A 146 -24.95 16.82 4.41
N VAL A 147 -26.05 16.56 3.69
CA VAL A 147 -26.11 16.64 2.22
C VAL A 147 -25.79 18.02 1.62
N THR A 148 -25.89 19.08 2.41
CA THR A 148 -25.62 20.47 1.98
C THR A 148 -24.16 20.91 2.19
N ASP A 149 -23.36 20.09 2.88
CA ASP A 149 -21.93 20.33 3.13
C ASP A 149 -21.17 19.00 2.95
N PRO A 150 -21.03 18.53 1.70
CA PRO A 150 -20.43 17.24 1.42
C PRO A 150 -18.93 17.21 1.72
N TYR A 151 -18.46 16.05 2.17
CA TYR A 151 -17.05 15.78 2.40
C TYR A 151 -16.46 14.92 1.28
N LEU A 152 -15.35 15.36 0.69
CA LEU A 152 -14.64 14.60 -0.33
C LEU A 152 -13.56 13.74 0.33
N ASP A 153 -13.86 12.46 0.53
CA ASP A 153 -12.93 11.42 1.00
C ASP A 153 -12.61 10.40 -0.11
N LEU A 154 -12.02 9.27 0.29
CA LEU A 154 -11.79 8.11 -0.56
C LEU A 154 -13.08 7.58 -1.21
N GLY A 155 -14.17 7.46 -0.45
CA GLY A 155 -15.46 6.97 -0.94
C GLY A 155 -16.09 7.88 -1.99
N ALA A 156 -16.13 9.18 -1.71
CA ALA A 156 -16.63 10.18 -2.64
C ALA A 156 -15.78 10.25 -3.92
N GLY A 157 -14.46 10.09 -3.78
CA GLY A 157 -13.55 9.89 -4.90
C GLY A 157 -13.91 8.65 -5.74
N GLU A 158 -14.04 7.47 -5.13
CA GLU A 158 -14.37 6.24 -5.87
C GLU A 158 -15.72 6.32 -6.60
N VAL A 159 -16.75 6.92 -5.97
CA VAL A 159 -18.06 7.07 -6.62
C VAL A 159 -17.98 8.02 -7.83
N VAL A 160 -17.40 9.21 -7.68
CA VAL A 160 -17.33 10.18 -8.80
C VAL A 160 -16.46 9.65 -9.94
N GLY A 161 -15.37 8.96 -9.62
CA GLY A 161 -14.52 8.30 -10.60
C GLY A 161 -15.28 7.20 -11.34
N GLN A 162 -16.00 6.33 -10.64
CA GLN A 162 -16.81 5.28 -11.24
C GLN A 162 -17.87 5.86 -12.20
N LEU A 163 -18.58 6.91 -11.78
CA LEU A 163 -19.58 7.58 -12.62
C LEU A 163 -18.97 8.23 -13.86
N ALA A 164 -17.78 8.83 -13.74
CA ALA A 164 -17.07 9.43 -14.87
C ALA A 164 -16.60 8.40 -15.90
N TRP A 165 -16.02 7.27 -15.44
CA TRP A 165 -15.68 6.14 -16.31
C TRP A 165 -16.91 5.56 -17.01
N LEU A 166 -18.04 5.49 -16.31
CA LEU A 166 -19.29 4.96 -16.83
C LEU A 166 -19.91 5.88 -17.88
N ASP A 167 -19.97 7.20 -17.61
CA ASP A 167 -20.43 8.19 -18.58
C ASP A 167 -19.58 8.15 -19.85
N HIS A 168 -18.25 8.09 -19.70
CA HIS A 168 -17.32 7.96 -20.82
C HIS A 168 -17.56 6.67 -21.63
N LEU A 169 -17.75 5.54 -20.95
CA LEU A 169 -17.89 4.23 -21.57
C LEU A 169 -19.22 4.08 -22.33
N LEU A 170 -20.34 4.50 -21.72
CA LEU A 170 -21.70 4.19 -22.16
C LEU A 170 -22.50 5.43 -22.60
N ALA A 171 -21.83 6.56 -22.87
CA ALA A 171 -22.45 7.85 -23.22
C ALA A 171 -23.62 7.73 -24.22
N ALA A 172 -23.32 7.25 -25.42
CA ALA A 172 -24.26 7.16 -26.53
C ALA A 172 -25.44 6.19 -26.28
N PRO A 173 -25.22 4.92 -25.85
CA PRO A 173 -26.34 4.03 -25.56
C PRO A 173 -27.23 4.53 -24.41
N LEU A 174 -26.67 5.18 -23.39
CA LEU A 174 -27.46 5.75 -22.28
C LEU A 174 -28.29 6.96 -22.72
N ASP A 175 -27.78 7.83 -23.60
CA ASP A 175 -28.57 8.96 -24.13
C ASP A 175 -29.80 8.49 -24.91
N VAL A 176 -29.68 7.37 -25.63
CA VAL A 176 -30.80 6.78 -26.39
C VAL A 176 -31.80 6.13 -25.45
N ARG A 177 -31.34 5.31 -24.50
CA ARG A 177 -32.21 4.46 -23.67
C ARG A 177 -32.80 5.19 -22.46
N TYR A 178 -32.04 6.13 -21.88
CA TYR A 178 -32.33 6.86 -20.64
C TYR A 178 -31.96 8.35 -20.75
N PRO A 179 -32.62 9.12 -21.64
CA PRO A 179 -32.34 10.54 -21.80
C PRO A 179 -32.50 11.29 -20.47
N GLY A 180 -31.48 12.07 -20.10
CA GLY A 180 -31.39 12.82 -18.84
C GLY A 180 -30.61 12.14 -17.72
N LEU A 181 -30.29 10.84 -17.82
CA LEU A 181 -29.49 10.15 -16.80
C LEU A 181 -28.08 10.76 -16.68
N ARG A 182 -27.45 11.07 -17.81
CA ARG A 182 -26.11 11.67 -17.84
C ARG A 182 -26.10 13.09 -17.27
N ASP A 183 -27.17 13.86 -17.46
CA ASP A 183 -27.32 15.17 -16.82
C ASP A 183 -27.43 15.03 -15.30
N ARG A 184 -28.12 13.98 -14.82
CA ARG A 184 -28.17 13.66 -13.39
C ARG A 184 -26.78 13.30 -12.85
N ILE A 185 -25.99 12.50 -13.56
CA ILE A 185 -24.60 12.19 -13.18
C ILE A 185 -23.79 13.48 -13.01
N ARG A 186 -23.82 14.37 -14.00
CA ARG A 186 -23.08 15.64 -13.97
C ARG A 186 -23.52 16.52 -12.81
N HIS A 187 -24.82 16.63 -12.56
CA HIS A 187 -25.35 17.41 -11.45
C HIS A 187 -24.85 16.93 -10.08
N GLU A 188 -24.92 15.62 -9.81
CA GLU A 188 -24.49 15.08 -8.52
C GLU A 188 -22.97 15.12 -8.35
N ALA A 189 -22.21 14.84 -9.42
CA ALA A 189 -20.75 14.98 -9.41
C ALA A 189 -20.32 16.42 -9.11
N ASP A 190 -21.00 17.40 -9.72
CA ASP A 190 -20.72 18.81 -9.46
C ASP A 190 -21.03 19.20 -8.02
N ALA A 191 -22.25 18.91 -7.56
CA ALA A 191 -22.74 19.31 -6.25
C ALA A 191 -21.94 18.68 -5.10
N ARG A 192 -21.50 17.43 -5.26
CA ARG A 192 -20.87 16.64 -4.19
C ARG A 192 -19.34 16.63 -4.24
N VAL A 193 -18.74 16.86 -5.41
CA VAL A 193 -17.28 16.75 -5.57
C VAL A 193 -16.68 17.99 -6.23
N LEU A 194 -17.03 18.31 -7.48
CA LEU A 194 -16.27 19.29 -8.26
C LEU A 194 -16.39 20.71 -7.68
N THR A 195 -17.60 21.15 -7.32
CA THR A 195 -17.81 22.44 -6.64
C THR A 195 -17.16 22.46 -5.25
N PRO A 196 -17.38 21.48 -4.36
CA PRO A 196 -16.69 21.40 -3.08
C PRO A 196 -15.16 21.42 -3.19
N PHE A 197 -14.55 20.70 -4.14
CA PHE A 197 -13.10 20.64 -4.32
C PHE A 197 -12.46 22.00 -4.66
N LEU A 198 -13.17 22.84 -5.42
CA LEU A 198 -12.74 24.21 -5.69
C LEU A 198 -12.86 25.12 -4.46
N ARG A 199 -13.88 24.89 -3.62
CA ARG A 199 -14.27 25.82 -2.54
C ARG A 199 -13.66 25.48 -1.18
N ARG A 200 -13.52 24.19 -0.85
CA ARG A 200 -13.02 23.68 0.43
C ARG A 200 -11.53 23.37 0.31
N ARG A 201 -10.74 24.02 1.17
CA ARG A 201 -9.28 23.87 1.25
C ARG A 201 -8.82 23.40 2.63
N ASP A 202 -9.76 22.98 3.46
CA ASP A 202 -9.58 22.54 4.85
C ASP A 202 -9.35 21.03 5.00
N TRP A 203 -9.51 20.26 3.91
CA TRP A 203 -9.26 18.81 3.95
C TRP A 203 -7.77 18.49 4.09
N HIS A 204 -7.44 17.66 5.07
CA HIS A 204 -6.06 17.27 5.39
C HIS A 204 -5.32 16.66 4.18
N TRP A 205 -6.01 15.83 3.39
CA TRP A 205 -5.40 15.07 2.29
C TRP A 205 -4.96 15.95 1.11
N LEU A 206 -5.39 17.22 1.06
CA LEU A 206 -4.88 18.17 0.08
C LEU A 206 -3.38 18.45 0.28
N GLY A 207 -2.82 18.14 1.45
CA GLY A 207 -1.40 18.30 1.75
C GLY A 207 -0.95 19.75 1.86
N LEU A 208 -1.87 20.68 2.11
CA LEU A 208 -1.55 22.11 2.19
C LEU A 208 -0.74 22.46 3.44
N GLY A 209 -0.81 21.62 4.49
CA GLY A 209 -0.03 21.74 5.71
C GLY A 209 1.36 21.11 5.64
N GLY A 210 1.73 20.47 4.52
CA GLY A 210 3.00 19.77 4.33
C GLY A 210 2.98 18.27 4.64
N ASP A 211 1.92 17.78 5.28
CA ASP A 211 1.68 16.35 5.48
C ASP A 211 0.97 15.75 4.26
N VAL A 212 1.61 14.82 3.58
CA VAL A 212 1.14 14.25 2.31
C VAL A 212 1.22 12.74 2.38
N HIS A 213 0.08 12.08 2.21
CA HIS A 213 -0.07 10.64 2.35
C HIS A 213 -0.91 10.05 1.20
N ASN A 214 -1.16 8.75 1.24
CA ASN A 214 -1.83 7.99 0.18
C ASN A 214 -3.21 8.51 -0.28
N TRP A 215 -3.97 9.23 0.57
CA TRP A 215 -5.27 9.78 0.17
C TRP A 215 -5.14 10.83 -0.93
N ASN A 216 -4.00 11.54 -0.98
CA ASN A 216 -3.78 12.60 -1.94
C ASN A 216 -3.89 12.09 -3.39
N PRO A 217 -3.05 11.17 -3.87
CA PRO A 217 -3.16 10.68 -5.25
C PRO A 217 -4.42 9.85 -5.49
N TRP A 218 -4.94 9.16 -4.46
CA TRP A 218 -6.20 8.41 -4.57
C TRP A 218 -7.36 9.32 -4.95
N ILE A 219 -7.58 10.40 -4.20
CA ILE A 219 -8.72 11.30 -4.41
C ILE A 219 -8.49 12.16 -5.65
N HIS A 220 -7.30 12.76 -5.81
CA HIS A 220 -6.98 13.59 -6.98
C HIS A 220 -7.12 12.82 -8.30
N GLY A 221 -6.73 11.53 -8.35
CA GLY A 221 -6.89 10.70 -9.55
C GLY A 221 -8.36 10.52 -9.96
N ASN A 222 -9.27 10.39 -9.00
CA ASN A 222 -10.70 10.30 -9.31
C ASN A 222 -11.30 11.66 -9.71
N VAL A 223 -10.90 12.74 -9.03
CA VAL A 223 -11.31 14.11 -9.39
C VAL A 223 -10.83 14.45 -10.81
N LEU A 224 -9.62 14.03 -11.19
CA LEU A 224 -9.09 14.21 -12.54
C LEU A 224 -10.03 13.60 -13.59
N VAL A 225 -10.34 12.31 -13.46
CA VAL A 225 -11.21 11.59 -14.41
C VAL A 225 -12.58 12.27 -14.49
N ALA A 226 -13.14 12.67 -13.36
CA ALA A 226 -14.41 13.40 -13.30
C ALA A 226 -14.33 14.78 -13.98
N ALA A 227 -13.29 15.56 -13.72
CA ALA A 227 -13.10 16.86 -14.36
C ALA A 227 -12.94 16.75 -15.88
N LEU A 228 -12.26 15.71 -16.37
CA LEU A 228 -12.07 15.50 -17.81
C LEU A 228 -13.39 15.16 -18.54
N VAL A 229 -14.29 14.40 -17.92
CA VAL A 229 -15.49 13.86 -18.59
C VAL A 229 -16.79 14.58 -18.23
N LEU A 230 -16.93 15.01 -16.98
CA LEU A 230 -18.19 15.49 -16.42
C LEU A 230 -18.28 17.02 -16.36
N GLU A 231 -17.17 17.76 -16.43
CA GLU A 231 -17.16 19.23 -16.45
C GLU A 231 -17.21 19.77 -17.90
N PRO A 232 -18.36 20.32 -18.35
CA PRO A 232 -18.50 20.85 -19.70
C PRO A 232 -17.73 22.16 -19.91
N ASP A 233 -17.59 23.01 -18.89
CA ASP A 233 -16.93 24.30 -19.01
C ASP A 233 -15.41 24.14 -19.07
N ALA A 234 -14.81 24.56 -20.19
CA ALA A 234 -13.39 24.35 -20.44
C ALA A 234 -12.47 25.14 -19.49
N ASP A 235 -12.92 26.29 -18.99
CA ASP A 235 -12.15 27.11 -18.05
C ASP A 235 -12.14 26.48 -16.67
N ARG A 236 -13.32 26.09 -16.19
CA ARG A 236 -13.48 25.42 -14.90
C ARG A 236 -12.82 24.04 -14.89
N ARG A 237 -12.89 23.30 -16.01
CA ARG A 237 -12.15 22.05 -16.18
C ARG A 237 -10.64 22.27 -16.03
N ALA A 238 -10.10 23.31 -16.67
CA ALA A 238 -8.68 23.63 -16.54
C ALA A 238 -8.29 24.02 -15.11
N GLU A 239 -9.15 24.74 -14.39
CA GLU A 239 -8.93 25.08 -12.97
C GLU A 239 -8.91 23.83 -12.07
N LEU A 240 -9.89 22.94 -12.24
CA LEU A 240 -9.95 21.66 -11.52
C LEU A 240 -8.70 20.82 -11.77
N VAL A 241 -8.30 20.68 -13.04
CA VAL A 241 -7.11 19.89 -13.41
C VAL A 241 -5.83 20.54 -12.88
N ASP A 242 -5.71 21.87 -12.88
CA ASP A 242 -4.54 22.54 -12.32
C ASP A 242 -4.42 22.28 -10.81
N LEU A 243 -5.52 22.30 -10.05
CA LEU A 243 -5.51 21.93 -8.63
C LEU A 243 -5.12 20.47 -8.41
N VAL A 244 -5.60 19.56 -9.27
CA VAL A 244 -5.18 18.15 -9.24
C VAL A 244 -3.68 18.03 -9.49
N VAL A 245 -3.16 18.69 -10.52
CA VAL A 245 -1.73 18.70 -10.83
C VAL A 245 -0.92 19.19 -9.64
N GLN A 246 -1.32 20.30 -9.01
CA GLN A 246 -0.66 20.80 -7.81
C GLN A 246 -0.72 19.80 -6.64
N GLY A 247 -1.82 19.07 -6.49
CA GLY A 247 -1.97 18.03 -5.47
C GLY A 247 -1.00 16.86 -5.69
N LEU A 248 -0.99 16.32 -6.92
CA LEU A 248 -0.08 15.25 -7.32
C LEU A 248 1.39 15.69 -7.22
N ASP A 249 1.70 16.94 -7.56
CA ASP A 249 3.06 17.47 -7.48
C ASP A 249 3.57 17.50 -6.03
N ARG A 250 2.68 17.81 -5.06
CA ARG A 250 3.03 17.69 -3.63
C ARG A 250 3.33 16.25 -3.23
N TYR A 251 2.56 15.28 -3.73
CA TYR A 251 2.83 13.86 -3.48
C TYR A 251 4.17 13.43 -4.09
N VAL A 252 4.44 13.81 -5.35
CA VAL A 252 5.72 13.49 -6.01
C VAL A 252 6.90 14.17 -5.33
N ALA A 253 6.71 15.36 -4.76
CA ALA A 253 7.77 16.07 -4.03
C ALA A 253 8.22 15.37 -2.73
N VAL A 254 7.37 14.52 -2.13
CA VAL A 254 7.72 13.76 -0.92
C VAL A 254 8.18 12.33 -1.24
N LEU A 255 8.09 11.89 -2.50
CA LEU A 255 8.60 10.58 -2.90
C LEU A 255 10.15 10.58 -2.83
N PRO A 256 10.75 9.60 -2.13
CA PRO A 256 12.20 9.45 -2.10
C PRO A 256 12.80 9.17 -3.49
N GLU A 257 14.03 9.62 -3.72
CA GLU A 257 14.75 9.38 -4.99
C GLU A 257 14.99 7.89 -5.28
N ASP A 258 15.11 7.06 -4.24
CA ASP A 258 15.25 5.60 -4.35
C ASP A 258 13.91 4.87 -4.50
N GLY A 259 12.79 5.61 -4.50
CA GLY A 259 11.45 5.12 -4.74
C GLY A 259 10.82 4.37 -3.58
N ALA A 260 11.46 4.35 -2.41
CA ALA A 260 10.94 3.65 -1.24
C ALA A 260 9.62 4.25 -0.76
N ILE A 261 8.73 3.40 -0.25
CA ILE A 261 7.54 3.81 0.48
C ILE A 261 7.75 3.40 1.93
N ASP A 262 7.79 4.38 2.82
CA ASP A 262 7.98 4.20 4.26
C ASP A 262 6.83 3.41 4.91
N GLU A 263 5.60 3.57 4.40
CA GLU A 263 4.43 2.74 4.77
C GLU A 263 4.52 1.27 4.27
N GLY A 264 5.55 0.92 3.49
CA GLY A 264 5.83 -0.43 3.02
C GLY A 264 5.06 -0.87 1.76
N TYR A 265 5.28 -2.13 1.37
CA TYR A 265 4.74 -2.73 0.14
C TYR A 265 3.21 -2.60 0.01
N ALA A 266 2.48 -2.86 1.08
CA ALA A 266 1.02 -2.90 1.03
C ALA A 266 0.40 -1.54 0.67
N TYR A 267 0.99 -0.45 1.15
CA TYR A 267 0.50 0.90 0.94
C TYR A 267 0.93 1.52 -0.39
N TRP A 268 1.99 0.98 -1.02
CA TRP A 268 2.40 1.39 -2.38
C TRP A 268 1.23 1.37 -3.38
N TRP A 269 0.34 0.37 -3.31
CA TRP A 269 -0.82 0.21 -4.18
C TRP A 269 -1.86 1.35 -4.07
N ASN A 270 -1.91 2.01 -2.91
CA ASN A 270 -2.92 3.01 -2.58
C ASN A 270 -2.38 4.45 -2.56
N GLY A 271 -1.06 4.64 -2.59
CA GLY A 271 -0.41 5.95 -2.76
C GLY A 271 0.29 6.05 -4.11
N ALA A 272 1.49 5.46 -4.19
CA ALA A 272 2.37 5.53 -5.35
C ALA A 272 1.72 5.03 -6.66
N CYS A 273 1.09 3.86 -6.62
CA CYS A 273 0.42 3.30 -7.81
C CYS A 273 -0.71 4.21 -8.29
N ARG A 274 -1.51 4.77 -7.38
CA ARG A 274 -2.57 5.75 -7.72
C ARG A 274 -2.00 7.01 -8.37
N ALA A 275 -0.84 7.49 -7.90
CA ALA A 275 -0.17 8.64 -8.49
C ALA A 275 0.29 8.33 -9.93
N LEU A 276 0.91 7.17 -10.15
CA LEU A 276 1.33 6.70 -11.49
C LEU A 276 0.13 6.58 -12.44
N GLU A 277 -1.00 6.05 -11.96
CA GLU A 277 -2.24 5.94 -12.74
C GLU A 277 -2.82 7.30 -13.12
N ALA A 278 -2.88 8.24 -12.18
CA ALA A 278 -3.37 9.60 -12.43
C ALA A 278 -2.48 10.35 -13.43
N LEU A 279 -1.16 10.19 -13.32
CA LEU A 279 -0.20 10.77 -14.25
C LEU A 279 -0.31 10.16 -15.65
N ASP A 280 -0.59 8.86 -15.77
CA ASP A 280 -0.84 8.24 -17.08
C ASP A 280 -2.15 8.75 -17.73
N VAL A 281 -3.20 8.99 -16.93
CA VAL A 281 -4.43 9.64 -17.42
C VAL A 281 -4.15 11.06 -17.90
N LEU A 282 -3.36 11.86 -17.15
CA LEU A 282 -2.94 13.20 -17.57
C LEU A 282 -2.13 13.18 -18.86
N ARG A 283 -1.17 12.26 -18.96
CA ARG A 283 -0.35 12.07 -20.15
C ARG A 283 -1.22 11.74 -21.37
N HIS A 284 -2.19 10.83 -21.24
CA HIS A 284 -3.13 10.52 -22.31
C HIS A 284 -3.99 11.72 -22.71
N ALA A 285 -4.62 12.38 -21.73
CA ALA A 285 -5.55 13.49 -21.98
C ALA A 285 -4.88 14.72 -22.62
N THR A 286 -3.56 14.85 -22.46
CA THR A 286 -2.76 15.96 -23.01
C THR A 286 -1.95 15.57 -24.24
N GLY A 287 -2.17 14.39 -24.81
CA GLY A 287 -1.43 13.91 -25.98
C GLY A 287 0.08 13.76 -25.74
N GLY A 288 0.48 13.49 -24.49
CA GLY A 288 1.87 13.32 -24.06
C GLY A 288 2.57 14.60 -23.60
N ALA A 289 1.91 15.76 -23.61
CA ALA A 289 2.53 17.01 -23.19
C ALA A 289 2.90 17.05 -21.70
N LEU A 290 2.08 16.41 -20.84
CA LEU A 290 2.36 16.25 -19.41
C LEU A 290 2.83 14.82 -19.11
N ASP A 291 4.02 14.47 -19.61
CA ASP A 291 4.67 13.18 -19.34
C ASP A 291 5.60 13.28 -18.13
N ALA A 292 5.41 12.41 -17.13
CA ALA A 292 6.23 12.34 -15.91
C ALA A 292 7.11 11.08 -15.83
N SER A 293 7.09 10.20 -16.85
CA SER A 293 7.83 8.93 -16.86
C SER A 293 9.35 9.09 -16.80
N GLY A 294 9.86 10.28 -17.12
CA GLY A 294 11.28 10.64 -17.02
C GLY A 294 11.74 11.01 -15.61
N LEU A 295 10.83 11.23 -14.65
CA LEU A 295 11.21 11.63 -13.29
C LEU A 295 11.88 10.48 -12.52
N PRO A 296 13.11 10.66 -11.99
CA PRO A 296 13.84 9.59 -11.32
C PRO A 296 13.08 8.93 -10.17
N ALA A 297 12.46 9.72 -9.27
CA ALA A 297 11.70 9.19 -8.13
C ALA A 297 10.55 8.29 -8.59
N LEU A 298 9.78 8.70 -9.61
CA LEU A 298 8.69 7.88 -10.14
C LEU A 298 9.18 6.58 -10.79
N ARG A 299 10.30 6.63 -11.52
CA ARG A 299 10.94 5.41 -12.07
C ARG A 299 11.38 4.47 -10.96
N ALA A 300 12.00 5.00 -9.90
CA ALA A 300 12.44 4.20 -8.78
C ALA A 300 11.26 3.60 -8.00
N THR A 301 10.16 4.34 -7.86
CA THR A 301 8.93 3.88 -7.22
C THR A 301 8.28 2.71 -7.97
N VAL A 302 8.39 2.65 -9.30
CA VAL A 302 7.93 1.49 -10.10
C VAL A 302 8.69 0.22 -9.73
N ALA A 303 9.97 0.31 -9.40
CA ALA A 303 10.80 -0.84 -9.01
C ALA A 303 10.53 -1.34 -7.58
N PHE A 304 9.91 -0.51 -6.73
CA PHE A 304 9.75 -0.79 -5.30
C PHE A 304 9.07 -2.15 -5.00
N PRO A 305 7.94 -2.54 -5.64
CA PRO A 305 7.27 -3.81 -5.36
C PRO A 305 8.20 -5.04 -5.48
N HIS A 306 8.97 -5.14 -6.57
CA HIS A 306 9.83 -6.30 -6.80
C HIS A 306 11.11 -6.27 -5.96
N ARG A 307 11.52 -5.08 -5.48
CA ARG A 307 12.64 -4.90 -4.54
C ARG A 307 12.29 -5.37 -3.12
N MET A 308 11.01 -5.37 -2.77
CA MET A 308 10.50 -5.87 -1.48
C MET A 308 10.09 -7.36 -1.52
N HIS A 309 10.14 -8.00 -2.69
CA HIS A 309 9.66 -9.38 -2.88
C HIS A 309 10.67 -10.42 -2.34
N LEU A 310 10.24 -11.30 -1.45
CA LEU A 310 11.05 -12.40 -0.93
C LEU A 310 10.96 -13.62 -1.86
N SER A 311 9.75 -14.13 -2.09
CA SER A 311 9.41 -15.23 -3.02
C SER A 311 7.91 -15.47 -3.06
N ASP A 312 7.38 -16.03 -4.15
CA ASP A 312 5.96 -16.40 -4.28
C ASP A 312 5.01 -15.29 -3.79
N GLY A 313 4.25 -15.52 -2.71
CA GLY A 313 3.38 -14.50 -2.10
C GLY A 313 4.02 -13.74 -0.94
N TRP A 314 5.29 -13.99 -0.61
CA TRP A 314 5.99 -13.40 0.53
C TRP A 314 6.71 -12.11 0.15
N TYR A 315 6.42 -11.06 0.90
CA TYR A 315 7.07 -9.75 0.78
C TYR A 315 7.67 -9.38 2.13
N LEU A 316 8.76 -8.61 2.10
CA LEU A 316 9.27 -7.96 3.29
C LEU A 316 8.21 -6.96 3.77
N ASN A 317 7.56 -7.27 4.89
CA ASN A 317 6.72 -6.33 5.58
C ASN A 317 7.57 -5.41 6.45
N VAL A 318 7.29 -4.12 6.32
CA VAL A 318 7.68 -3.05 7.24
C VAL A 318 6.42 -2.25 7.50
N ALA A 319 6.36 -1.56 8.64
CA ALA A 319 5.19 -0.75 9.01
C ALA A 319 3.89 -1.58 9.00
N ASP A 320 2.74 -0.94 8.78
CA ASP A 320 1.44 -1.59 8.78
C ASP A 320 1.18 -2.44 7.50
N GLY A 321 1.93 -3.52 7.30
CA GLY A 321 1.77 -4.44 6.16
C GLY A 321 1.75 -5.93 6.54
N PRO A 322 0.92 -6.77 5.88
CA PRO A 322 1.05 -8.23 6.01
C PRO A 322 2.28 -8.71 5.24
N ALA A 323 3.02 -9.68 5.79
CA ALA A 323 4.15 -10.34 5.11
C ALA A 323 3.71 -11.18 3.90
N ARG A 324 2.44 -11.58 3.87
CA ARG A 324 1.82 -12.33 2.77
C ARG A 324 0.53 -11.63 2.32
N PRO A 325 0.64 -10.55 1.54
CA PRO A 325 -0.51 -9.80 1.04
C PRO A 325 -1.36 -10.66 0.09
N SER A 326 -2.61 -10.22 -0.15
CA SER A 326 -3.48 -10.85 -1.14
C SER A 326 -2.85 -10.83 -2.54
N ASP A 327 -2.97 -11.95 -3.26
CA ASP A 327 -2.53 -12.09 -4.64
C ASP A 327 -3.31 -11.17 -5.61
N ALA A 328 -4.52 -10.77 -5.22
CA ALA A 328 -5.43 -9.94 -6.01
C ALA A 328 -5.06 -8.44 -5.95
N GLN A 329 -3.86 -8.09 -6.38
CA GLN A 329 -3.43 -6.71 -6.59
C GLN A 329 -3.69 -6.26 -8.04
N PRO A 330 -3.81 -4.95 -8.31
CA PRO A 330 -3.95 -4.43 -9.67
C PRO A 330 -2.60 -4.49 -10.44
N TRP A 331 -2.05 -5.69 -10.63
CA TRP A 331 -0.78 -5.93 -11.30
C TRP A 331 -0.71 -5.36 -12.73
N HIS A 332 -1.86 -5.26 -13.41
CA HIS A 332 -1.97 -4.59 -14.71
C HIS A 332 -1.57 -3.11 -14.66
N ALA A 333 -1.78 -2.42 -13.54
CA ALA A 333 -1.37 -1.03 -13.34
C ALA A 333 0.15 -0.93 -13.23
N LEU A 334 0.77 -1.78 -12.40
CA LEU A 334 2.23 -1.87 -12.32
C LEU A 334 2.84 -2.26 -13.68
N HIS A 335 2.30 -3.28 -14.35
CA HIS A 335 2.77 -3.73 -15.66
C HIS A 335 2.78 -2.59 -16.69
N ARG A 336 1.73 -1.76 -16.72
CA ARG A 336 1.65 -0.61 -17.63
C ARG A 336 2.65 0.49 -17.24
N ALA A 337 2.73 0.84 -15.96
CA ALA A 337 3.68 1.85 -15.47
C ALA A 337 5.13 1.43 -15.74
N ALA A 338 5.46 0.16 -15.50
CA ALA A 338 6.76 -0.43 -15.77
C ALA A 338 7.17 -0.35 -17.23
N ARG A 339 6.26 -0.67 -18.16
CA ARG A 339 6.51 -0.50 -19.60
C ARG A 339 6.70 0.96 -19.98
N ALA A 340 5.93 1.88 -19.39
CA ALA A 340 6.04 3.31 -19.67
C ALA A 340 7.39 3.89 -19.26
N VAL A 341 7.99 3.39 -18.16
CA VAL A 341 9.33 3.80 -17.72
C VAL A 341 10.46 2.92 -18.28
N GLY A 342 10.15 1.80 -18.95
CA GLY A 342 11.14 0.85 -19.46
C GLY A 342 11.89 0.10 -18.35
N ASP A 343 11.16 -0.34 -17.32
CA ASP A 343 11.68 -1.18 -16.24
C ASP A 343 11.27 -2.65 -16.48
N ASP A 344 12.15 -3.42 -17.12
CA ASP A 344 11.89 -4.81 -17.50
C ASP A 344 11.73 -5.73 -16.28
N GLU A 345 12.37 -5.40 -15.15
CA GLU A 345 12.26 -6.18 -13.90
C GLU A 345 10.87 -6.00 -13.29
N ALA A 346 10.39 -4.76 -13.21
CA ALA A 346 9.02 -4.48 -12.74
C ALA A 346 7.96 -5.06 -13.69
N VAL A 347 8.20 -5.08 -15.02
CA VAL A 347 7.34 -5.78 -15.99
C VAL A 347 7.28 -7.27 -15.68
N ALA A 348 8.44 -7.92 -15.52
CA ALA A 348 8.52 -9.34 -15.21
C ALA A 348 7.84 -9.68 -13.87
N HIS A 349 8.01 -8.83 -12.86
CA HIS A 349 7.37 -9.01 -11.56
C HIS A 349 5.84 -8.91 -11.64
N ALA A 350 5.31 -7.92 -12.35
CA ALA A 350 3.86 -7.81 -12.55
C ALA A 350 3.31 -9.00 -13.36
N ALA A 351 4.04 -9.45 -14.38
CA ALA A 351 3.66 -10.62 -15.18
C ALA A 351 3.72 -11.93 -14.38
N ALA A 352 4.63 -12.07 -13.41
CA ALA A 352 4.74 -13.26 -12.55
C ALA A 352 3.45 -13.56 -11.76
N HIS A 353 2.63 -12.55 -11.50
CA HIS A 353 1.35 -12.69 -10.79
C HIS A 353 0.17 -13.00 -11.71
N ARG A 354 0.42 -13.24 -13.01
CA ARG A 354 -0.62 -13.74 -13.90
C ARG A 354 -0.85 -15.22 -13.66
N ALA A 355 -2.13 -15.60 -13.52
CA ALA A 355 -2.54 -16.99 -13.60
C ALA A 355 -2.78 -17.37 -15.08
N PRO A 356 -2.07 -18.38 -15.64
CA PRO A 356 -2.37 -18.88 -16.98
C PRO A 356 -3.83 -19.28 -17.12
N GLY A 357 -4.53 -18.71 -18.11
CA GLY A 357 -5.94 -18.99 -18.36
C GLY A 357 -6.92 -18.42 -17.32
N GLY A 358 -6.45 -17.68 -16.32
CA GLY A 358 -7.28 -16.96 -15.35
C GLY A 358 -7.71 -15.56 -15.86
N PRO A 359 -8.69 -14.93 -15.19
CA PRO A 359 -9.09 -13.56 -15.50
C PRO A 359 -7.92 -12.57 -15.44
N VAL A 360 -7.97 -11.53 -16.27
CA VAL A 360 -6.91 -10.49 -16.33
C VAL A 360 -7.08 -9.42 -15.27
N ALA A 361 -8.29 -9.28 -14.72
CA ALA A 361 -8.64 -8.41 -13.60
C ALA A 361 -10.05 -8.74 -13.10
N ASP A 362 -10.41 -8.20 -11.94
CA ASP A 362 -11.78 -8.16 -11.41
C ASP A 362 -12.15 -6.71 -11.02
N GLU A 363 -13.38 -6.53 -10.57
CA GLU A 363 -13.92 -5.23 -10.18
C GLU A 363 -13.55 -4.79 -8.75
N ALA A 364 -12.93 -5.64 -7.94
CA ALA A 364 -12.62 -5.32 -6.53
C ALA A 364 -11.57 -4.22 -6.40
N ALA A 365 -10.65 -4.10 -7.36
CA ALA A 365 -9.64 -3.05 -7.39
C ALA A 365 -10.16 -1.68 -7.86
N GLY A 366 -11.41 -1.59 -8.33
CA GLY A 366 -12.05 -0.36 -8.81
C GLY A 366 -12.36 -0.36 -10.31
N PHE A 367 -13.40 0.36 -10.72
CA PHE A 367 -13.94 0.29 -12.08
C PHE A 367 -12.97 0.76 -13.16
N GLY A 368 -12.28 1.89 -12.95
CA GLY A 368 -11.30 2.40 -13.91
C GLY A 368 -10.14 1.43 -14.15
N ARG A 369 -9.65 0.78 -13.08
CA ARG A 369 -8.63 -0.27 -13.15
C ARG A 369 -9.11 -1.48 -13.95
N LEU A 370 -10.32 -1.97 -13.68
CA LEU A 370 -10.94 -3.05 -14.44
C LEU A 370 -11.00 -2.72 -15.95
N LEU A 371 -11.57 -1.56 -16.31
CA LEU A 371 -11.68 -1.15 -17.73
C LEU A 371 -10.31 -1.10 -18.42
N ARG A 372 -9.32 -0.51 -17.72
CA ARG A 372 -7.96 -0.37 -18.22
C ARG A 372 -7.27 -1.71 -18.40
N ALA A 373 -7.49 -2.67 -17.51
CA ALA A 373 -6.98 -4.03 -17.65
C ALA A 373 -7.61 -4.76 -18.85
N LEU A 374 -8.92 -4.63 -19.04
CA LEU A 374 -9.68 -5.29 -20.12
C LEU A 374 -9.20 -4.86 -21.53
N VAL A 375 -8.83 -3.59 -21.69
CA VAL A 375 -8.39 -3.04 -22.99
C VAL A 375 -6.88 -3.03 -23.21
N ASP A 376 -6.08 -3.49 -22.23
CA ASP A 376 -4.63 -3.53 -22.34
C ASP A 376 -4.16 -4.83 -23.00
N ALA A 377 -3.89 -4.76 -24.30
CA ALA A 377 -3.48 -5.92 -25.10
C ALA A 377 -2.16 -6.53 -24.61
N ASP A 378 -1.21 -5.71 -24.18
CA ASP A 378 0.09 -6.20 -23.70
C ASP A 378 -0.03 -6.85 -22.34
N TRP A 379 -0.88 -6.33 -21.45
CA TRP A 379 -1.22 -7.04 -20.22
C TRP A 379 -1.86 -8.37 -20.55
N ARG A 380 -2.90 -8.41 -21.39
CA ARG A 380 -3.59 -9.66 -21.77
C ARG A 380 -2.63 -10.71 -22.33
N ALA A 381 -1.66 -10.28 -23.14
CA ALA A 381 -0.62 -11.13 -23.74
C ALA A 381 0.55 -11.47 -22.80
N ALA A 382 0.63 -10.85 -21.62
CA ALA A 382 1.72 -11.10 -20.67
C ALA A 382 1.75 -12.58 -20.26
N VAL A 383 2.93 -13.18 -20.40
CA VAL A 383 3.18 -14.58 -20.04
C VAL A 383 3.82 -14.62 -18.65
N PRO A 384 3.28 -15.41 -17.70
CA PRO A 384 3.89 -15.53 -16.38
C PRO A 384 5.30 -16.10 -16.47
N GLY A 385 6.20 -15.51 -15.69
CA GLY A 385 7.59 -15.92 -15.55
C GLY A 385 8.07 -15.73 -14.11
N PRO A 386 9.35 -16.03 -13.81
CA PRO A 386 9.90 -15.79 -12.49
C PRO A 386 9.98 -14.29 -12.21
N SER A 387 9.71 -13.91 -10.96
CA SER A 387 10.02 -12.56 -10.48
C SER A 387 11.54 -12.30 -10.48
N PRO A 388 12.00 -11.03 -10.61
CA PRO A 388 13.43 -10.71 -10.72
C PRO A 388 14.29 -11.12 -9.53
N LEU A 389 13.78 -11.01 -8.30
CA LEU A 389 14.47 -11.35 -7.05
C LEU A 389 15.91 -10.79 -7.01
N PRO A 390 16.08 -9.46 -6.97
CA PRO A 390 17.39 -8.81 -6.99
C PRO A 390 18.28 -9.32 -5.85
N ARG A 391 19.58 -9.47 -6.14
CA ARG A 391 20.56 -10.01 -5.17
C ARG A 391 20.78 -9.07 -3.99
N ASP A 392 20.85 -7.78 -4.27
CA ASP A 392 21.15 -6.71 -3.33
C ASP A 392 20.15 -5.57 -3.57
N VAL A 393 19.48 -5.13 -2.51
CA VAL A 393 18.55 -4.00 -2.51
C VAL A 393 18.93 -3.10 -1.34
N TRP A 394 19.20 -1.83 -1.62
CA TRP A 394 19.38 -0.80 -0.60
C TRP A 394 18.41 0.34 -0.87
N LEU A 395 17.55 0.62 0.11
CA LEU A 395 16.65 1.76 0.15
C LEU A 395 17.19 2.71 1.21
N GLY A 396 17.97 3.70 0.79
CA GLY A 396 18.68 4.60 1.69
C GLY A 396 17.77 5.58 2.43
N SER A 397 16.60 5.91 1.87
CA SER A 397 15.64 6.82 2.48
C SER A 397 14.94 6.22 3.71
N THR A 398 14.63 4.92 3.69
CA THR A 398 14.07 4.16 4.81
C THR A 398 15.11 3.29 5.53
N GLN A 399 16.34 3.32 5.03
CA GLN A 399 17.49 2.54 5.50
C GLN A 399 17.20 1.03 5.61
N VAL A 400 16.59 0.47 4.56
CA VAL A 400 16.28 -0.95 4.42
C VAL A 400 17.25 -1.63 3.46
N LEU A 401 17.96 -2.64 3.97
CA LEU A 401 18.78 -3.56 3.17
C LEU A 401 18.01 -4.87 3.01
N LEU A 402 17.94 -5.39 1.79
CA LEU A 402 17.55 -6.78 1.51
C LEU A 402 18.65 -7.43 0.66
N ALA A 403 19.12 -8.60 1.09
CA ALA A 403 20.20 -9.33 0.43
C ALA A 403 19.92 -10.82 0.39
N ARG A 404 20.22 -11.45 -0.75
CA ARG A 404 20.13 -12.91 -0.94
C ARG A 404 21.41 -13.46 -1.55
N SER A 405 21.53 -14.79 -1.52
CA SER A 405 22.72 -15.48 -2.02
C SER A 405 22.92 -15.32 -3.53
N GLN A 406 21.83 -15.36 -4.30
CA GLN A 406 21.87 -15.32 -5.77
C GLN A 406 20.71 -14.50 -6.34
N ALA A 407 20.98 -13.67 -7.36
CA ALA A 407 19.93 -12.98 -8.13
C ALA A 407 18.98 -14.00 -8.80
N GLY A 408 17.69 -13.68 -8.88
CA GLY A 408 16.70 -14.54 -9.55
C GLY A 408 16.35 -15.82 -8.80
N SER A 409 16.78 -15.99 -7.55
CA SER A 409 16.49 -17.18 -6.76
C SER A 409 16.15 -16.85 -5.32
N ALA A 410 15.13 -17.52 -4.79
CA ALA A 410 14.81 -17.49 -3.37
C ALA A 410 15.63 -18.51 -2.56
N ARG A 411 16.40 -19.40 -3.20
CA ARG A 411 17.09 -20.53 -2.56
C ARG A 411 18.12 -20.06 -1.53
N GLY A 412 18.13 -20.71 -0.38
CA GLY A 412 19.02 -20.41 0.75
C GLY A 412 18.44 -19.30 1.63
N LEU A 413 19.31 -18.63 2.40
CA LEU A 413 18.89 -17.53 3.26
C LEU A 413 18.83 -16.20 2.51
N THR A 414 17.78 -15.42 2.81
CA THR A 414 17.65 -14.00 2.49
C THR A 414 17.63 -13.22 3.81
N LEU A 415 18.45 -12.18 3.89
CA LEU A 415 18.49 -11.23 5.01
C LEU A 415 17.77 -9.95 4.60
N ALA A 416 16.90 -9.44 5.46
CA ALA A 416 16.48 -8.05 5.44
C ALA A 416 16.81 -7.39 6.79
N ALA A 417 17.29 -6.14 6.75
CA ALA A 417 17.63 -5.37 7.93
C ALA A 417 17.19 -3.92 7.76
N LYS A 418 16.64 -3.32 8.82
CA LYS A 418 16.15 -1.95 8.85
C LYS A 418 16.89 -1.15 9.93
N ALA A 419 17.42 0.01 9.58
CA ALA A 419 17.95 0.97 10.55
C ALA A 419 16.87 1.99 10.92
N GLY A 420 16.55 2.93 10.04
CA GLY A 420 15.34 3.77 10.05
C GLY A 420 15.13 4.61 11.31
N HIS A 421 13.89 5.05 11.52
CA HIS A 421 13.45 5.72 12.74
C HIS A 421 11.99 5.41 13.08
N ASN A 422 11.63 5.51 14.36
CA ASN A 422 10.28 5.21 14.84
C ASN A 422 9.24 6.32 14.59
N GLY A 423 9.42 7.09 13.51
CA GLY A 423 8.55 8.21 13.15
C GLY A 423 8.12 8.21 11.68
N GLU A 424 8.30 7.08 10.99
CA GLU A 424 7.78 6.85 9.63
C GLU A 424 6.24 6.72 9.67
N HIS A 425 5.58 6.92 8.54
CA HIS A 425 4.13 6.72 8.47
C HIS A 425 3.79 5.26 8.73
N HIS A 426 2.73 5.01 9.52
CA HIS A 426 2.27 3.66 9.85
C HIS A 426 3.34 2.74 10.50
N ASN A 427 4.38 3.31 11.11
CA ASN A 427 5.52 2.54 11.62
C ASN A 427 5.20 1.69 12.85
N HIS A 428 6.14 0.80 13.16
CA HIS A 428 6.30 0.14 14.45
C HIS A 428 7.54 0.68 15.17
N ASN A 429 7.75 0.31 16.43
CA ASN A 429 9.00 0.61 17.13
C ASN A 429 10.04 -0.48 16.87
N ASP A 430 10.80 -0.37 15.77
CA ASP A 430 11.53 -1.47 15.14
C ASP A 430 12.95 -1.07 14.66
N VAL A 431 13.56 -0.02 15.20
CA VAL A 431 14.92 0.43 14.80
C VAL A 431 15.94 -0.68 15.04
N GLY A 432 16.57 -1.18 13.97
CA GLY A 432 17.52 -2.30 14.03
C GLY A 432 16.91 -3.68 13.74
N GLU A 433 15.65 -3.72 13.29
CA GLU A 433 14.90 -4.93 12.92
C GLU A 433 15.65 -5.80 11.90
N VAL A 434 15.47 -7.12 12.05
CA VAL A 434 16.04 -8.12 11.14
C VAL A 434 15.00 -9.18 10.82
N VAL A 435 14.78 -9.40 9.52
CA VAL A 435 13.97 -10.51 8.99
C VAL A 435 14.90 -11.47 8.24
N VAL A 436 14.72 -12.76 8.47
CA VAL A 436 15.46 -13.82 7.76
C VAL A 436 14.47 -14.78 7.14
N ALA A 437 14.59 -15.02 5.83
CA ALA A 437 13.77 -15.98 5.10
C ALA A 437 14.61 -17.16 4.60
N LEU A 438 14.09 -18.38 4.78
CA LEU A 438 14.65 -19.63 4.29
C LEU A 438 13.90 -20.07 3.03
N HIS A 439 14.61 -20.17 1.91
CA HIS A 439 14.03 -20.45 0.59
C HIS A 439 12.89 -19.49 0.24
N GLY A 440 13.00 -18.24 0.73
CA GLY A 440 12.01 -17.17 0.54
C GLY A 440 10.86 -17.16 1.54
N VAL A 441 10.73 -18.15 2.43
CA VAL A 441 9.74 -18.17 3.52
C VAL A 441 10.34 -17.59 4.82
N PRO A 442 9.76 -16.53 5.40
CA PRO A 442 10.26 -15.93 6.64
C PRO A 442 10.30 -16.92 7.82
N VAL A 443 11.40 -16.91 8.59
CA VAL A 443 11.60 -17.69 9.82
C VAL A 443 11.88 -16.79 11.03
N VAL A 444 12.66 -15.73 10.84
CA VAL A 444 12.78 -14.58 11.77
C VAL A 444 11.96 -13.48 11.14
N VAL A 445 10.94 -12.97 11.86
CA VAL A 445 9.82 -12.26 11.23
C VAL A 445 9.45 -10.98 11.96
N ASP A 446 8.89 -10.04 11.23
CA ASP A 446 8.03 -8.98 11.75
C ASP A 446 6.58 -9.51 11.72
N ALA A 447 5.83 -9.40 12.82
CA ALA A 447 4.46 -9.88 12.91
C ALA A 447 3.52 -9.21 11.87
N GLY A 448 3.83 -7.98 11.48
CA GLY A 448 3.02 -7.14 10.60
C GLY A 448 1.88 -6.47 11.37
N ARG A 449 0.77 -6.27 10.66
CA ARG A 449 -0.33 -5.46 11.15
C ARG A 449 -1.54 -6.30 11.59
N PRO A 450 -2.09 -6.08 12.81
CA PRO A 450 -3.36 -6.65 13.21
C PRO A 450 -4.53 -5.99 12.48
N THR A 451 -5.75 -6.43 12.78
CA THR A 451 -6.99 -5.78 12.35
C THR A 451 -7.03 -4.35 12.89
N TYR A 452 -7.34 -3.38 12.02
CA TYR A 452 -7.40 -1.98 12.43
C TYR A 452 -8.53 -1.74 13.42
N THR A 453 -8.22 -1.01 14.49
CA THR A 453 -9.20 -0.52 15.46
C THR A 453 -8.99 0.99 15.69
N ALA A 454 -9.89 1.63 16.44
CA ALA A 454 -9.71 3.03 16.83
C ALA A 454 -8.39 3.26 17.60
N GLN A 455 -7.90 2.26 18.33
CA GLN A 455 -6.62 2.30 19.04
C GLN A 455 -5.43 2.49 18.08
N THR A 456 -5.49 1.90 16.87
CA THR A 456 -4.38 1.91 15.91
C THR A 456 -4.03 3.31 15.39
N PHE A 457 -5.02 4.21 15.35
CA PHE A 457 -4.87 5.60 14.92
C PHE A 457 -4.87 6.59 16.08
N GLY A 458 -4.95 6.08 17.32
CA GLY A 458 -5.00 6.88 18.54
C GLY A 458 -3.64 6.98 19.23
N PRO A 459 -3.56 7.76 20.33
CA PRO A 459 -2.33 7.92 21.11
C PRO A 459 -1.84 6.60 21.74
N ASP A 460 -2.75 5.63 21.91
CA ASP A 460 -2.45 4.32 22.49
C ASP A 460 -1.94 3.30 21.46
N ARG A 461 -1.63 3.71 20.21
CA ARG A 461 -1.13 2.83 19.14
C ARG A 461 0.01 1.91 19.61
N TYR A 462 1.01 2.45 20.31
CA TYR A 462 2.17 1.69 20.77
C TYR A 462 1.92 0.86 22.04
N SER A 463 0.66 0.77 22.50
CA SER A 463 0.24 -0.27 23.46
C SER A 463 -0.21 -1.57 22.76
N ILE A 464 -0.40 -1.54 21.44
CA ILE A 464 -0.64 -2.73 20.62
C ILE A 464 0.66 -3.51 20.49
N TRP A 465 0.64 -4.80 20.82
CA TRP A 465 1.86 -5.61 20.96
C TRP A 465 2.71 -5.66 19.69
N THR A 466 2.11 -5.69 18.49
CA THR A 466 2.83 -5.69 17.21
C THR A 466 3.55 -4.37 16.92
N MET A 467 3.14 -3.27 17.56
CA MET A 467 3.79 -1.96 17.40
C MET A 467 4.95 -1.75 18.38
N GLN A 468 5.14 -2.66 19.34
CA GLN A 468 6.11 -2.54 20.42
C GLN A 468 7.41 -3.25 20.09
N SER A 469 8.54 -2.60 20.36
CA SER A 469 9.86 -3.19 20.11
C SER A 469 10.11 -4.49 20.88
N THR A 470 9.40 -4.73 22.00
CA THR A 470 9.44 -5.98 22.76
C THR A 470 9.07 -7.20 21.92
N TRP A 471 8.27 -7.03 20.87
CA TRP A 471 7.87 -8.08 19.95
C TRP A 471 8.53 -7.98 18.57
N HIS A 472 9.57 -7.17 18.45
CA HIS A 472 10.41 -7.05 17.26
C HIS A 472 11.77 -7.71 17.51
N ASN A 473 12.53 -7.92 16.44
CA ASN A 473 13.83 -8.60 16.47
C ASN A 473 14.94 -7.67 16.98
N VAL A 474 14.70 -6.91 18.05
CA VAL A 474 15.56 -5.84 18.58
C VAL A 474 15.83 -6.01 20.08
N PRO A 475 16.82 -5.31 20.67
CA PRO A 475 17.06 -5.38 22.10
C PRO A 475 15.95 -4.75 22.94
N GLU A 476 15.81 -5.23 24.18
CA GLU A 476 15.17 -4.51 25.28
C GLU A 476 16.24 -4.21 26.33
N VAL A 477 16.48 -2.94 26.62
CA VAL A 477 17.65 -2.51 27.39
C VAL A 477 17.24 -2.13 28.80
N ARG A 478 17.68 -2.91 29.81
CA ARG A 478 17.32 -2.71 31.22
C ARG A 478 15.79 -2.57 31.41
N GLY A 479 15.03 -3.48 30.79
CA GLY A 479 13.57 -3.51 30.80
C GLY A 479 12.91 -2.35 30.06
N THR A 480 13.64 -1.68 29.16
CA THR A 480 13.13 -0.51 28.42
C THR A 480 13.09 -0.82 26.92
N ALA A 481 11.86 -0.77 26.38
CA ALA A 481 11.59 -0.81 24.96
C ALA A 481 11.98 0.49 24.25
N GLN A 482 12.03 0.47 22.92
CA GLN A 482 12.19 1.67 22.11
C GLN A 482 10.95 2.57 22.21
N ALA A 483 11.15 3.87 22.00
CA ALA A 483 10.06 4.85 21.99
C ALA A 483 9.71 5.30 20.56
N ALA A 484 8.50 5.85 20.42
CA ALA A 484 7.97 6.34 19.15
C ALA A 484 8.39 7.78 18.86
N GLY A 485 8.57 8.09 17.57
CA GLY A 485 8.91 9.39 17.03
C GLY A 485 10.24 9.41 16.27
N ALA A 486 10.41 10.37 15.36
CA ALA A 486 11.59 10.48 14.50
C ALA A 486 12.93 10.70 15.25
N ALA A 487 12.87 11.19 16.50
CA ALA A 487 14.06 11.32 17.35
C ALA A 487 14.64 9.97 17.79
N TYR A 488 13.82 8.91 17.76
CA TYR A 488 14.19 7.55 18.10
C TYR A 488 14.55 6.80 16.82
N GLY A 489 15.76 7.04 16.31
CA GLY A 489 16.27 6.46 15.08
C GLY A 489 17.69 5.93 15.19
N ALA A 490 18.10 5.14 14.20
CA ALA A 490 19.46 4.65 14.10
C ALA A 490 20.44 5.79 13.81
N ARG A 491 21.69 5.64 14.27
CA ARG A 491 22.80 6.55 13.95
C ARG A 491 23.92 5.79 13.26
N ASP A 492 24.80 6.55 12.59
CA ASP A 492 26.03 6.03 11.98
C ASP A 492 25.81 4.78 11.11
N VAL A 493 24.74 4.82 10.30
CA VAL A 493 24.32 3.70 9.45
C VAL A 493 25.31 3.52 8.30
N ALA A 494 25.82 2.30 8.16
CA ALA A 494 26.75 1.90 7.11
C ALA A 494 26.28 0.63 6.42
N VAL A 495 26.40 0.58 5.09
CA VAL A 495 26.05 -0.58 4.27
C VAL A 495 27.23 -0.97 3.41
N GLU A 496 27.53 -2.26 3.39
CA GLU A 496 28.58 -2.85 2.56
C GLU A 496 27.99 -4.01 1.75
N THR A 497 28.16 -3.99 0.44
CA THR A 497 27.71 -5.05 -0.47
C THR A 497 28.84 -5.42 -1.43
N ASP A 498 29.14 -6.71 -1.52
CA ASP A 498 30.13 -7.27 -2.44
C ASP A 498 29.75 -8.72 -2.82
N ASP A 499 30.63 -9.42 -3.53
CA ASP A 499 30.39 -10.81 -3.92
C ASP A 499 30.47 -11.80 -2.74
N ALA A 500 31.17 -11.44 -1.66
CA ALA A 500 31.29 -12.26 -0.45
C ALA A 500 30.07 -12.12 0.47
N GLY A 501 29.34 -10.99 0.42
CA GLY A 501 28.18 -10.78 1.25
C GLY A 501 27.57 -9.39 1.19
N ALA A 502 26.58 -9.18 2.05
CA ALA A 502 25.96 -7.88 2.27
C ALA A 502 25.81 -7.66 3.77
N SER A 503 26.03 -6.44 4.24
CA SER A 503 25.88 -6.09 5.65
C SER A 503 25.33 -4.69 5.86
N LEU A 504 24.59 -4.54 6.95
CA LEU A 504 24.14 -3.26 7.50
C LEU A 504 24.63 -3.17 8.94
N ARG A 505 25.27 -2.04 9.28
CA ARG A 505 25.69 -1.70 10.64
C ARG A 505 25.06 -0.38 11.08
N ALA A 506 24.54 -0.33 12.30
CA ALA A 506 23.89 0.86 12.86
C ALA A 506 24.04 0.94 14.39
N ASP A 507 24.11 2.16 14.94
CA ASP A 507 24.02 2.41 16.38
C ASP A 507 22.56 2.67 16.77
N LEU A 508 22.00 1.78 17.60
CA LEU A 508 20.61 1.77 18.02
C LEU A 508 20.36 2.59 19.29
N ALA A 509 21.40 3.15 19.92
CA ALA A 509 21.29 3.79 21.23
C ALA A 509 20.19 4.89 21.29
N ALA A 510 19.99 5.65 20.21
CA ALA A 510 18.98 6.70 20.16
C ALA A 510 17.54 6.20 20.22
N ALA A 511 17.29 4.94 19.86
CA ALA A 511 15.94 4.41 19.81
C ALA A 511 15.35 4.19 21.22
N TYR A 512 16.21 4.11 22.23
CA TYR A 512 15.83 3.89 23.62
C TYR A 512 15.74 5.24 24.36
N PRO A 513 14.64 5.50 25.09
CA PRO A 513 14.46 6.72 25.88
C PRO A 513 15.30 6.66 27.18
N ARG A 514 16.61 6.50 27.04
CA ARG A 514 17.57 6.33 28.13
C ARG A 514 18.89 7.03 27.82
N ASP A 515 19.43 7.72 28.82
CA ASP A 515 20.73 8.40 28.71
C ASP A 515 21.91 7.48 29.04
N ASP A 516 21.63 6.30 29.59
CA ASP A 516 22.65 5.37 30.05
C ASP A 516 23.09 4.36 28.98
N VAL A 517 22.47 4.37 27.80
CA VAL A 517 22.89 3.61 26.61
C VAL A 517 23.90 4.44 25.83
N ALA A 518 25.19 4.29 26.15
CA ALA A 518 26.22 5.08 25.47
C ALA A 518 26.41 4.66 24.01
N ARG A 519 26.13 3.38 23.70
CA ARG A 519 26.27 2.79 22.37
C ARG A 519 25.60 1.42 22.33
N TRP A 520 24.93 1.12 21.22
CA TRP A 520 24.46 -0.22 20.89
C TRP A 520 24.65 -0.47 19.39
N TRP A 521 25.78 -1.07 19.01
CA TRP A 521 26.00 -1.44 17.62
C TRP A 521 25.32 -2.75 17.29
N ARG A 522 24.54 -2.73 16.21
CA ARG A 522 24.10 -3.94 15.53
C ARG A 522 24.75 -4.04 14.17
N THR A 523 25.28 -5.22 13.84
CA THR A 523 25.73 -5.58 12.49
C THR A 523 24.98 -6.81 12.01
N SER A 524 24.20 -6.68 10.95
CA SER A 524 23.45 -7.76 10.31
C SER A 524 24.12 -8.08 8.97
N ARG A 525 24.55 -9.33 8.75
CA ARG A 525 25.33 -9.72 7.57
C ARG A 525 24.89 -11.07 7.00
N LEU A 526 24.66 -11.11 5.70
CA LEU A 526 24.59 -12.35 4.91
C LEU A 526 25.98 -12.66 4.36
N ASP A 527 26.54 -13.81 4.71
CA ASP A 527 27.78 -14.33 4.12
C ASP A 527 27.44 -15.33 3.01
N ARG A 528 27.81 -15.00 1.76
CA ARG A 528 27.52 -15.83 0.59
C ARG A 528 28.44 -17.04 0.46
N THR A 529 29.58 -17.02 1.15
CA THR A 529 30.54 -18.14 1.13
C THR A 529 30.05 -19.29 1.99
N THR A 530 29.52 -18.97 3.17
CA THR A 530 28.96 -19.98 4.09
C THR A 530 27.47 -20.21 3.86
N GLY A 531 26.76 -19.21 3.31
CA GLY A 531 25.30 -19.20 3.22
C GLY A 531 24.61 -18.86 4.55
N ALA A 532 25.36 -18.36 5.53
CA ALA A 532 24.85 -18.04 6.87
C ALA A 532 24.48 -16.55 6.99
N VAL A 533 23.47 -16.26 7.82
CA VAL A 533 23.18 -14.91 8.28
C VAL A 533 23.72 -14.75 9.70
N THR A 534 24.36 -13.61 9.98
CA THR A 534 24.83 -13.27 11.32
C THR A 534 24.25 -11.94 11.78
N VAL A 535 23.83 -11.86 13.03
CA VAL A 535 23.42 -10.61 13.71
C VAL A 535 24.29 -10.48 14.94
N THR A 536 25.14 -9.47 14.97
CA THR A 536 26.04 -9.20 16.11
C THR A 536 25.62 -7.92 16.79
N ASP A 537 25.27 -8.02 18.06
CA ASP A 537 25.04 -6.89 18.96
C ASP A 537 26.29 -6.65 19.81
N GLU A 538 26.74 -5.40 19.89
CA GLU A 538 27.85 -4.94 20.73
C GLU A 538 27.41 -3.68 21.48
N TRP A 539 27.40 -3.71 22.81
CA TRP A 539 26.89 -2.60 23.61
C TRP A 539 27.89 -2.04 24.60
N ARG A 540 27.63 -0.79 24.98
CA ARG A 540 28.23 -0.14 26.13
C ARG A 540 27.17 0.67 26.86
N LEU A 541 26.87 0.23 28.08
CA LEU A 541 25.99 0.89 29.02
C LEU A 541 26.82 1.61 30.07
N THR A 542 26.25 2.69 30.60
CA THR A 542 26.81 3.46 31.70
C THR A 542 25.86 3.39 32.90
N GLY A 543 26.31 3.82 34.08
CA GLY A 543 25.51 3.72 35.30
C GLY A 543 25.27 2.27 35.76
N ALA A 544 24.80 2.14 37.01
CA ALA A 544 24.33 0.86 37.53
C ALA A 544 22.91 0.58 37.00
N ALA A 545 22.61 -0.69 36.69
CA ALA A 545 21.24 -1.10 36.43
C ALA A 545 20.42 -1.01 37.71
N ASP A 546 19.14 -0.64 37.59
CA ASP A 546 18.18 -0.80 38.68
C ASP A 546 18.05 -2.29 39.04
N ALA A 547 17.73 -2.58 40.30
CA ALA A 547 17.55 -3.96 40.74
C ALA A 547 16.42 -4.64 39.95
N GLY A 548 16.76 -5.73 39.23
CA GLY A 548 15.80 -6.49 38.42
C GLY A 548 15.61 -5.98 36.98
N ALA A 549 16.35 -4.96 36.55
CA ALA A 549 16.31 -4.49 35.17
C ALA A 549 17.14 -5.40 34.25
N GLU A 550 16.48 -6.31 33.55
CA GLU A 550 17.09 -7.26 32.61
C GLU A 550 17.39 -6.61 31.26
N THR A 551 18.44 -7.08 30.58
CA THR A 551 18.72 -6.72 29.19
C THR A 551 18.65 -7.95 28.33
N SER A 552 17.83 -7.91 27.29
CA SER A 552 17.60 -9.02 26.39
C SER A 552 17.74 -8.61 24.93
N VAL A 553 18.13 -9.57 24.10
CA VAL A 553 18.00 -9.47 22.64
C VAL A 553 16.85 -10.35 22.21
N HIS A 554 15.89 -9.80 21.47
CA HIS A 554 14.70 -10.52 21.05
C HIS A 554 14.78 -11.04 19.63
N LEU A 555 14.14 -12.19 19.39
CA LEU A 555 13.86 -12.74 18.06
C LEU A 555 12.44 -13.27 18.00
N LEU A 556 11.64 -12.76 17.07
CA LEU A 556 10.30 -13.23 16.80
C LEU A 556 10.34 -14.25 15.66
N LEU A 557 9.85 -15.46 15.93
CA LEU A 557 9.97 -16.61 15.04
C LEU A 557 8.62 -17.12 14.56
N ALA A 558 8.58 -17.50 13.28
CA ALA A 558 7.44 -18.17 12.65
C ALA A 558 7.79 -19.61 12.28
N GLY A 559 6.92 -20.55 12.66
CA GLY A 559 7.11 -21.98 12.43
C GLY A 559 7.07 -22.81 13.71
N SER A 560 7.57 -24.05 13.64
CA SER A 560 7.68 -24.91 14.82
C SER A 560 9.05 -24.75 15.46
N VAL A 561 9.09 -24.16 16.66
CA VAL A 561 10.33 -23.82 17.36
C VAL A 561 10.69 -24.87 18.41
N ARG A 562 11.95 -25.33 18.41
CA ARG A 562 12.53 -26.18 19.46
C ARG A 562 13.80 -25.53 19.99
N THR A 563 13.86 -25.28 21.30
CA THR A 563 15.01 -24.63 21.92
C THR A 563 15.92 -25.63 22.63
N SER A 564 17.20 -25.30 22.68
CA SER A 564 18.24 -25.98 23.45
C SER A 564 19.24 -24.95 23.99
N ALA A 565 20.23 -25.38 24.77
CA ALA A 565 21.21 -24.46 25.33
C ALA A 565 22.05 -23.82 24.20
N GLY A 566 21.92 -22.51 24.00
CA GLY A 566 22.65 -21.77 22.97
C GLY A 566 22.11 -21.89 21.55
N ALA A 567 20.95 -22.54 21.34
CA ALA A 567 20.40 -22.73 19.99
C ALA A 567 18.87 -22.89 19.95
N ALA A 568 18.28 -22.58 18.80
CA ALA A 568 16.90 -22.87 18.45
C ALA A 568 16.80 -23.43 17.03
N GLU A 569 15.95 -24.42 16.82
CA GLU A 569 15.61 -24.96 15.51
C GLU A 569 14.19 -24.53 15.15
N VAL A 570 14.01 -24.05 13.93
CA VAL A 570 12.72 -23.57 13.41
C VAL A 570 12.38 -24.34 12.15
N ASP A 571 11.34 -25.18 12.19
CA ASP A 571 10.77 -25.71 10.96
C ASP A 571 9.90 -24.62 10.33
N ALA A 572 10.34 -24.14 9.18
CA ALA A 572 9.70 -23.06 8.44
C ALA A 572 8.30 -23.45 7.96
N LEU A 573 7.43 -22.44 7.83
CA LEU A 573 6.07 -22.62 7.33
C LEU A 573 6.07 -23.23 5.92
N GLY A 574 4.99 -23.94 5.58
CA GLY A 574 4.81 -24.55 4.26
C GLY A 574 5.82 -25.64 3.90
N GLY A 575 6.63 -26.12 4.86
CA GLY A 575 7.63 -27.16 4.61
C GLY A 575 8.86 -26.67 3.87
N ALA A 576 9.18 -25.38 3.96
CA ALA A 576 10.32 -24.78 3.26
C ALA A 576 11.69 -25.31 3.73
N GLY A 577 11.78 -25.87 4.94
CA GLY A 577 13.00 -26.44 5.50
C GLY A 577 13.14 -26.16 6.99
N THR A 578 14.32 -26.41 7.55
CA THR A 578 14.62 -26.12 8.96
C THR A 578 15.77 -25.12 9.05
N ALA A 579 15.55 -24.01 9.75
CA ALA A 579 16.59 -23.06 10.12
C ALA A 579 17.16 -23.41 11.50
N LEU A 580 18.49 -23.40 11.64
CA LEU A 580 19.19 -23.50 12.91
C LEU A 580 19.69 -22.10 13.29
N LEU A 581 19.26 -21.62 14.45
CA LEU A 581 19.72 -20.39 15.07
C LEU A 581 20.65 -20.77 16.23
N THR A 582 21.86 -20.24 16.25
CA THR A 582 22.83 -20.41 17.35
C THR A 582 23.31 -19.07 17.85
N TRP A 583 23.65 -18.96 19.14
CA TRP A 583 24.18 -17.72 19.69
C TRP A 583 25.40 -17.93 20.60
N GLU A 584 26.33 -17.00 20.49
CA GLU A 584 27.57 -16.98 21.25
C GLU A 584 27.78 -15.62 21.94
N PRO A 585 28.07 -15.60 23.26
CA PRO A 585 28.11 -16.74 24.17
C PRO A 585 26.71 -17.36 24.39
N ALA A 586 26.66 -18.63 24.80
CA ALA A 586 25.42 -19.37 25.03
C ALA A 586 24.68 -18.88 26.30
N VAL A 587 24.11 -17.69 26.23
CA VAL A 587 23.33 -17.06 27.30
C VAL A 587 21.98 -17.77 27.50
N PRO A 588 21.36 -17.64 28.69
CA PRO A 588 20.01 -18.12 28.92
C PRO A 588 19.02 -17.53 27.91
N CYS A 589 18.06 -18.35 27.48
CA CYS A 589 17.01 -17.93 26.56
C CYS A 589 15.65 -18.35 27.12
N VAL A 590 14.68 -17.44 27.07
CA VAL A 590 13.27 -17.73 27.34
C VAL A 590 12.53 -17.75 26.02
N ALA A 591 11.73 -18.79 25.78
CA ALA A 591 10.83 -18.87 24.64
C ALA A 591 9.39 -18.64 25.11
N THR A 592 8.70 -17.68 24.50
CA THR A 592 7.32 -17.34 24.82
C THR A 592 6.46 -17.47 23.57
N GLU A 593 5.44 -18.32 23.63
CA GLU A 593 4.46 -18.43 22.55
C GLU A 593 3.43 -17.30 22.66
N ARG A 594 3.17 -16.64 21.54
CA ARG A 594 2.07 -15.70 21.35
C ARG A 594 1.02 -16.38 20.49
N LEU A 595 -0.12 -16.73 21.08
CA LEU A 595 -1.27 -17.19 20.31
C LEU A 595 -1.83 -16.03 19.48
N LEU A 596 -2.22 -16.32 18.24
CA LEU A 596 -2.79 -15.36 17.31
C LEU A 596 -4.29 -15.63 17.17
N ASP A 597 -5.09 -14.68 17.63
CA ASP A 597 -6.55 -14.66 17.54
C ASP A 597 -7.07 -13.61 16.52
N ASP A 598 -6.19 -12.74 16.03
CA ASP A 598 -6.47 -11.79 14.96
C ASP A 598 -6.32 -12.46 13.58
N PRO A 599 -7.35 -12.45 12.72
CA PRO A 599 -7.29 -13.08 11.41
C PRO A 599 -6.21 -12.49 10.49
N MET A 600 -5.93 -11.18 10.57
CA MET A 600 -4.89 -10.54 9.75
C MET A 600 -3.49 -11.12 10.02
N LEU A 601 -3.26 -11.61 11.25
CA LEU A 601 -2.00 -12.23 11.64
C LEU A 601 -2.06 -13.75 11.46
N ALA A 602 -3.16 -14.38 11.87
CA ALA A 602 -3.30 -15.84 11.84
C ALA A 602 -3.35 -16.41 10.41
N ASP A 603 -3.89 -15.66 9.44
CA ASP A 603 -3.90 -16.06 8.03
C ASP A 603 -2.49 -16.09 7.41
N VAL A 604 -1.56 -15.31 7.97
CA VAL A 604 -0.15 -15.27 7.52
C VAL A 604 0.69 -16.30 8.26
N TRP A 605 0.62 -16.30 9.60
CA TRP A 605 1.56 -17.02 10.46
C TRP A 605 1.02 -18.33 11.04
N GLY A 606 -0.28 -18.60 10.88
CA GLY A 606 -0.98 -19.66 11.59
C GLY A 606 -1.32 -19.26 13.03
N GLY A 607 -1.57 -20.25 13.89
CA GLY A 607 -2.15 -19.98 15.22
C GLY A 607 -1.21 -19.35 16.25
N ARG A 608 0.09 -19.19 15.95
CA ARG A 608 1.07 -18.65 16.92
C ARG A 608 2.36 -18.13 16.29
N LEU A 609 3.05 -17.28 17.04
CA LEU A 609 4.46 -16.93 16.88
C LEU A 609 5.23 -17.26 18.17
N THR A 610 6.56 -17.31 18.10
CA THR A 610 7.41 -17.56 19.28
C THR A 610 8.45 -16.45 19.43
N LEU A 611 8.41 -15.73 20.55
CA LEU A 611 9.44 -14.77 20.93
C LEU A 611 10.55 -15.49 21.71
N LEU A 612 11.79 -15.41 21.23
CA LEU A 612 12.98 -15.76 21.99
C LEU A 612 13.55 -14.50 22.63
N ALA A 613 13.75 -14.53 23.95
CA ALA A 613 14.46 -13.49 24.68
C ALA A 613 15.78 -14.04 25.21
N LEU A 614 16.90 -13.60 24.63
CA LEU A 614 18.25 -13.96 25.01
C LEU A 614 18.72 -13.02 26.13
N ASP A 615 18.84 -13.51 27.37
CA ASP A 615 19.24 -12.71 28.53
C ASP A 615 20.75 -12.43 28.52
N VAL A 616 21.13 -11.21 28.16
CA VAL A 616 22.53 -10.77 28.10
C VAL A 616 22.96 -10.00 29.35
N SER A 617 22.12 -9.96 30.40
CA SER A 617 22.38 -9.17 31.62
C SER A 617 23.69 -9.59 32.31
N GLN A 618 23.99 -10.89 32.32
CA GLN A 618 25.19 -11.46 32.95
C GLN A 618 26.49 -11.14 32.19
N LEU A 619 26.41 -10.65 30.96
CA LEU A 619 27.58 -10.21 30.20
C LEU A 619 28.06 -8.80 30.62
N GLY A 620 27.29 -8.12 31.48
CA GLY A 620 27.68 -6.86 32.08
C GLY A 620 27.44 -5.64 31.20
N PRO A 621 27.93 -4.45 31.63
CA PRO A 621 27.65 -3.19 30.96
C PRO A 621 28.37 -3.02 29.62
N ALA A 622 29.33 -3.86 29.28
CA ALA A 622 29.94 -3.89 27.96
C ALA A 622 30.07 -5.35 27.53
N GLY A 623 29.46 -5.68 26.40
CA GLY A 623 29.35 -7.07 25.96
C GLY A 623 29.08 -7.17 24.48
N THR A 624 29.09 -8.41 24.01
CA THR A 624 28.70 -8.77 22.66
C THR A 624 27.96 -10.09 22.68
N VAL A 625 26.96 -10.20 21.80
CA VAL A 625 26.33 -11.47 21.46
C VAL A 625 26.25 -11.56 19.94
N ARG A 626 26.60 -12.72 19.40
CA ARG A 626 26.46 -13.03 17.98
C ARG A 626 25.43 -14.13 17.80
N LEU A 627 24.37 -13.84 17.08
CA LEU A 627 23.44 -14.81 16.52
C LEU A 627 23.92 -15.24 15.12
N THR A 628 23.84 -16.53 14.83
CA THR A 628 24.05 -17.10 13.50
C THR A 628 22.82 -17.91 13.10
N VAL A 629 22.33 -17.71 11.88
CA VAL A 629 21.23 -18.46 11.27
C VAL A 629 21.78 -19.23 10.07
N GLU A 630 21.52 -20.53 10.04
CA GLU A 630 21.96 -21.45 8.98
C GLU A 630 20.81 -22.36 8.55
N GLU A 631 20.83 -22.80 7.30
CA GLU A 631 19.97 -23.90 6.86
C GLU A 631 20.49 -25.22 7.43
N ARG A 632 19.62 -25.98 8.11
CA ARG A 632 19.95 -27.33 8.55
C ARG A 632 19.73 -28.30 7.39
N ARG A 633 20.84 -28.82 6.86
CA ARG A 633 20.85 -29.76 5.74
C ARG A 633 20.71 -31.22 6.15
#